data_AF-A0A348MV08-F1
#
_entry.id   AF-A0A348MV08-F1
#
_cell.length_a   1.000
_cell.length_b   1.000
_cell.length_c   1.000
_cell.angle_alpha   90.00
_cell.angle_beta   90.00
_cell.angle_gamma   90.00
#
_symmetry.space_group_name_H-M   'P 1'
#
loop_
_entity.id
_entity.type
_entity.pdbx_description
1 polymer ?
#
loop_
_entity_poly.entity_id
_entity_poly.type
_entity_poly.pdbx_seq_one_letter_code
_entity_poly.pdbx_strand_id
1 'polypeptide(L)' 'MWMPIMLFFYMVFEHSIVNMFLFPFSMIMGGDFALMDYVIWNELPTVLGNLVGGFLLVGLPIYLTHVRESKARAI' A
#
# COMPACT_ATOMS: atom_id res chain seq x y z
N MET A 1 -8.27 -13.08 6.60
CA MET A 1 -7.90 -11.66 6.49
C MET A 1 -9.08 -10.75 6.07
N TRP A 2 -10.34 -11.14 6.31
CA TRP A 2 -11.51 -10.38 5.84
C TRP A 2 -11.73 -9.04 6.56
N MET A 3 -11.74 -9.04 7.89
CA MET A 3 -12.07 -7.84 8.68
C MET A 3 -11.11 -6.65 8.45
N PRO A 4 -9.78 -6.82 8.46
CA PRO A 4 -8.87 -5.70 8.22
C PRO A 4 -8.99 -5.11 6.82
N ILE A 5 -9.24 -5.96 5.82
CA ILE A 5 -9.38 -5.53 4.42
C ILE A 5 -10.68 -4.74 4.24
N MET A 6 -11.80 -5.22 4.76
CA MET A 6 -13.08 -4.51 4.68
C MET A 6 -13.00 -3.12 5.34
N LEU A 7 -12.32 -3.04 6.49
CA LEU A 7 -12.11 -1.78 7.19
C LEU A 7 -11.22 -0.81 6.39
N PHE A 8 -10.14 -1.31 5.77
CA PHE A 8 -9.26 -0.51 4.89
C PHE A 8 -10.04 0.11 3.73
N PHE A 9 -10.87 -0.68 3.04
CA PHE A 9 -11.74 -0.19 1.97
C PHE A 9 -12.80 0.79 2.48
N TYR A 10 -13.43 0.49 3.62
CA TYR A 10 -14.44 1.36 4.24
C TYR A 10 -13.86 2.74 4.59
N MET A 11 -12.61 2.78 5.06
CA MET A 11 -11.90 4.03 5.35
C MET A 11 -11.36 4.73 4.10
N VAL A 12 -11.59 4.18 2.91
CA VAL A 12 -11.18 4.76 1.62
C VAL A 12 -9.66 4.93 1.53
N PHE A 13 -8.91 4.01 2.14
CA PHE A 13 -7.47 3.99 1.96
C PHE A 13 -7.10 3.44 0.58
N GLU A 14 -6.01 3.95 0.03
CA GLU A 14 -5.57 3.60 -1.31
C GLU A 14 -4.53 2.49 -1.29
N HIS A 15 -4.72 1.49 -2.15
CA HIS A 15 -3.77 0.41 -2.35
C HIS A 15 -3.30 0.39 -3.79
N SER A 16 -2.00 0.52 -4.01
CA SER A 16 -1.43 0.71 -5.35
C SER A 16 -1.80 -0.43 -6.29
N ILE A 17 -1.69 -1.68 -5.83
CA ILE A 17 -2.01 -2.86 -6.65
C ILE A 17 -3.50 -2.93 -7.01
N VAL A 18 -4.39 -2.47 -6.13
CA VAL A 18 -5.83 -2.39 -6.45
C VAL A 18 -6.08 -1.27 -7.46
N ASN A 19 -5.38 -0.13 -7.33
CA ASN A 19 -5.49 0.99 -8.25
C ASN A 19 -4.96 0.65 -9.66
N MET A 20 -3.91 -0.18 -9.75
CA MET A 20 -3.43 -0.77 -11.01
C MET A 20 -4.49 -1.60 -11.75
N PHE A 21 -5.53 -2.08 -11.06
CA PHE A 21 -6.68 -2.73 -11.71
C PHE A 21 -7.82 -1.74 -11.97
N LEU A 22 -8.22 -0.95 -10.96
CA LEU A 22 -9.39 -0.06 -11.02
C LEU A 22 -9.24 1.05 -12.06
N PHE A 23 -8.07 1.70 -12.15
CA PHE A 23 -7.87 2.80 -13.10
C PHE A 23 -7.87 2.31 -14.55
N PRO A 24 -7.09 1.29 -14.94
CA PRO A 24 -7.18 0.71 -16.29
C PRO A 24 -8.57 0.19 -16.64
N PHE A 25 -9.27 -0.43 -15.69
CA PHE A 25 -10.65 -0.85 -15.89
C PHE A 25 -11.56 0.35 -16.22
N SER A 26 -11.46 1.45 -15.46
CA SER A 26 -12.28 2.62 -15.74
C SER A 26 -11.94 3.33 -17.06
N MET A 27 -10.66 3.36 -17.48
CA MET A 27 -10.27 3.88 -18.79
C MET A 27 -10.91 3.07 -19.93
N ILE A 28 -10.95 1.74 -19.81
CA ILE A 28 -11.61 0.86 -20.79
C ILE A 28 -13.13 1.10 -20.81
N MET A 29 -13.73 1.40 -19.65
CA MET A 29 -15.16 1.70 -19.52
C MET A 29 -15.54 3.12 -19.94
N GLY A 30 -14.60 3.92 -20.46
CA GLY A 30 -14.85 5.27 -20.96
C GLY A 30 -14.59 6.38 -19.94
N GLY A 31 -13.69 6.17 -18.97
CA GLY A 31 -13.24 7.21 -18.05
C GLY A 31 -12.42 8.29 -18.75
N ASP A 32 -12.74 9.56 -18.47
CA ASP A 32 -12.08 10.75 -19.07
C ASP A 32 -10.80 11.15 -18.32
N PHE A 33 -9.76 10.32 -18.35
CA PHE A 33 -8.44 10.69 -17.83
C PHE A 33 -7.30 9.99 -18.58
N ALA A 34 -6.14 10.62 -18.65
CA ALA A 34 -4.97 10.04 -19.31
C ALA A 34 -4.22 9.09 -18.36
N LEU A 35 -3.46 8.15 -18.94
CA LEU A 35 -2.56 7.28 -18.19
C LEU A 35 -1.58 8.08 -17.32
N MET A 36 -1.10 9.21 -17.83
CA MET A 36 -0.15 10.08 -17.12
C MET A 36 -0.78 10.72 -15.89
N ASP A 37 -2.07 11.09 -15.97
CA ASP A 37 -2.79 11.68 -14.84
C ASP A 37 -2.91 10.67 -13.70
N TYR A 38 -3.26 9.42 -14.02
CA TYR A 38 -3.27 8.31 -13.07
C TYR A 38 -1.89 8.08 -12.42
N VAL A 39 -0.82 8.01 -13.23
CA VAL A 39 0.52 7.69 -12.70
C VAL A 39 1.00 8.78 -11.74
N ILE A 40 0.86 10.06 -12.12
CA ILE A 40 1.41 11.18 -11.35
C ILE A 40 0.56 11.47 -10.11
N TRP A 41 -0.76 11.48 -10.25
CA TRP A 41 -1.66 11.95 -9.19
C TRP A 41 -2.23 10.85 -8.31
N ASN A 42 -2.12 9.58 -8.71
CA ASN A 42 -2.64 8.46 -7.93
C ASN A 42 -1.55 7.43 -7.62
N GLU A 43 -0.94 6.84 -8.63
CA GLU A 43 -0.09 5.65 -8.43
C GLU A 43 1.20 5.99 -7.68
N LEU A 44 1.90 7.05 -8.07
CA LEU A 44 3.12 7.49 -7.39
C LEU A 44 2.88 7.86 -5.91
N PRO A 45 1.89 8.71 -5.57
CA PRO A 45 1.54 8.97 -4.18
C PRO A 45 1.14 7.71 -3.41
N THR A 46 0.32 6.85 -4.00
CA THR A 46 -0.20 5.64 -3.34
C THR A 46 0.90 4.64 -3.05
N VAL A 47 1.77 4.35 -4.02
CA VAL A 47 2.86 3.37 -3.84
C VAL A 47 3.87 3.87 -2.80
N LEU A 48 4.19 5.16 -2.79
CA LEU A 48 5.05 5.76 -1.78
C LEU A 48 4.40 5.69 -0.39
N GLY A 49 3.12 6.00 -0.27
CA GLY A 49 2.36 5.88 0.98
C GLY A 49 2.30 4.43 1.48
N ASN A 50 2.06 3.47 0.59
CA ASN A 50 2.04 2.04 0.89
C ASN A 50 3.41 1.55 1.37
N LEU A 51 4.50 1.97 0.71
CA LEU A 51 5.87 1.66 1.11
C LEU A 51 6.21 2.24 2.48
N VAL A 52 5.93 3.53 2.70
CA VAL A 52 6.21 4.23 3.96
C VAL A 52 5.39 3.62 5.10
N GLY A 53 4.10 3.34 4.89
CA GLY A 53 3.24 2.70 5.87
C GLY A 53 3.72 1.29 6.24
N GLY A 54 4.03 0.46 5.24
CA GLY A 54 4.57 -0.89 5.47
C GLY A 54 5.92 -0.88 6.18
N PHE A 55 6.82 0.04 5.80
CA PHE A 55 8.12 0.16 6.43
C PHE A 55 8.02 0.65 7.88
N LEU A 56 7.32 1.75 8.15
CA LEU A 56 7.29 2.38 9.47
C LEU A 56 6.39 1.66 10.48
N LEU A 57 5.25 1.11 10.04
CA LEU A 57 4.25 0.55 10.96
C LEU A 57 4.37 -0.97 11.11
N VAL A 58 5.06 -1.66 10.18
CA VAL A 58 5.20 -3.11 10.21
C VAL A 58 6.68 -3.51 10.25
N GLY A 59 7.47 -3.10 9.25
CA GLY A 59 8.86 -3.49 9.12
C GLY A 59 9.75 -3.03 10.29
N LEU A 60 9.66 -1.75 10.64
CA LEU A 60 10.49 -1.15 11.69
C LEU A 60 10.17 -1.70 13.09
N PRO A 61 8.89 -1.80 13.54
CA PRO A 61 8.57 -2.40 14.82
C PRO A 61 9.04 -3.85 14.93
N ILE A 62 8.83 -4.66 13.87
CA ILE A 62 9.30 -6.06 13.85
C ILE A 62 10.83 -6.12 13.92
N TYR A 63 11.53 -5.27 13.16
CA TYR A 63 12.98 -5.21 13.19
C TYR A 63 13.52 -4.85 14.59
N LEU A 64 12.95 -3.83 15.22
CA LEU A 64 13.38 -3.36 16.54
C LEU A 64 13.12 -4.37 17.64
N THR A 65 11.96 -5.06 17.61
CA THR A 65 11.53 -5.94 18.70
C THR A 65 12.00 -7.38 18.54
N HIS A 66 12.15 -7.90 17.32
CA HIS A 66 12.45 -9.32 17.08
C HIS A 66 13.80 -9.53 16.41
N VAL A 67 14.21 -8.68 15.46
CA VAL A 67 15.44 -8.91 14.69
C VAL A 67 16.68 -8.38 15.41
N ARG A 68 16.62 -7.18 16.02
CA ARG A 68 17.73 -6.66 16.85
C ARG A 68 17.98 -7.52 18.08
N GLU A 69 16.92 -7.94 18.75
CA GLU A 69 16.99 -8.77 19.96
C GLU A 69 17.39 -10.23 19.67
N SER A 70 17.23 -10.70 18.43
CA SER A 70 17.64 -12.07 18.06
C SER A 70 19.15 -12.30 18.20
N LYS A 71 20.00 -11.26 18.11
CA LYS A 71 21.44 -11.41 18.36
C LYS A 71 21.77 -11.66 19.84
N ALA A 72 20.90 -11.27 20.77
CA ALA A 72 21.06 -11.55 22.20
C ALA A 72 20.63 -12.99 22.56
N ARG A 73 19.92 -13.69 21.67
CA ARG A 73 19.47 -15.07 21.84
C ARG A 73 20.41 -16.08 21.17
N ALA A 74 21.72 -15.88 21.31
CA ALA A 74 22.73 -16.90 21.06
C ALA A 74 23.12 -17.51 22.42
N ILE A 75 22.37 -18.52 22.84
CA ILE A 75 22.75 -19.48 23.89
C ILE A 75 22.82 -20.84 23.22
#